data_AF-N9U1P8-F1
#
_entry.id   AF-N9U1P8-F1
#
_cell.length_a   1.000
_cell.length_b   1.000
_cell.length_c   1.000
_cell.angle_alpha   90.00
_cell.angle_beta   90.00
_cell.angle_gamma   90.00
#
_symmetry.space_group_name_H-M   'P 1'
#
loop_
_entity.id
_entity.type
_entity.pdbx_description
1 polymer ?
#
loop_
_entity_poly.entity_id
_entity_poly.type
_entity_poly.pdbx_seq_one_letter_code
_entity_poly.pdbx_strand_id
1 'polypeptide(L)'
;MSDQAVLVGGWTAYHRLTAEDQAVFQEALKGFVGVEYKPFEVSTQVVAGMNYRYKCKTTVPLPTPIHGEAVVQIFQSLDGSAHITSITPI
;
A
#
# COMPACT_ATOMS: atom_id res chain seq x y z
N MET A 1 28.78 -2.10 2.78
CA MET A 1 27.41 -1.95 2.26
C MET A 1 26.83 -3.36 2.24
N SER A 2 25.89 -3.64 3.14
CA SER A 2 25.33 -4.99 3.29
C SER A 2 24.47 -5.33 2.08
N ASP A 3 24.90 -6.35 1.35
CA ASP A 3 24.19 -6.94 0.22
C ASP A 3 22.92 -7.61 0.79
N GLN A 4 21.79 -6.90 0.75
CA GLN A 4 20.51 -7.51 1.12
C GLN A 4 20.17 -8.52 0.04
N ALA A 5 20.45 -9.80 0.32
CA ALA A 5 20.05 -10.91 -0.53
C ALA A 5 18.55 -10.77 -0.84
N VAL A 6 18.22 -10.62 -2.13
CA VAL A 6 16.84 -10.60 -2.61
C VAL A 6 16.25 -11.99 -2.35
N LEU A 7 15.45 -12.11 -1.30
CA LEU A 7 14.75 -13.35 -0.97
C LEU A 7 13.57 -13.51 -1.94
N VAL A 8 13.59 -14.59 -2.72
CA VAL A 8 12.46 -14.94 -3.60
C VAL A 8 11.20 -15.14 -2.74
N GLY A 9 10.13 -14.43 -3.07
CA GLY A 9 8.89 -14.42 -2.28
C GLY A 9 8.97 -13.62 -0.98
N GLY A 10 10.06 -12.91 -0.71
CA GLY A 10 10.17 -11.93 0.38
C GLY A 10 9.59 -10.58 0.01
N TRP A 11 9.51 -9.70 1.02
CA TRP A 11 9.16 -8.28 0.80
C TRP A 11 10.35 -7.53 0.22
N THR A 12 10.10 -6.65 -0.74
CA THR A 12 11.11 -5.69 -1.23
C THR A 12 11.41 -4.63 -0.17
N ALA A 13 12.56 -3.97 -0.27
CA ALA A 13 12.77 -2.71 0.45
C ALA A 13 11.71 -1.68 0.00
N TYR A 14 11.31 -0.78 0.89
CA TYR A 14 10.40 0.30 0.53
C TYR A 14 11.03 1.16 -0.58
N HIS A 15 10.22 1.46 -1.59
CA HIS A 15 10.59 2.35 -2.70
C HIS A 15 9.47 3.36 -2.97
N ARG A 16 9.79 4.37 -3.78
CA ARG A 16 8.77 5.31 -4.29
C ARG A 16 7.82 4.58 -5.24
N LEU A 17 6.57 5.00 -5.23
CA LEU A 17 5.54 4.43 -6.09
C LEU A 17 5.89 4.64 -7.57
N THR A 18 5.72 3.58 -8.36
CA THR A 18 5.62 3.66 -9.82
C THR A 18 4.19 3.98 -10.25
N ALA A 19 3.97 4.11 -11.56
CA ALA A 19 2.63 4.30 -12.11
C ALA A 19 1.74 3.07 -11.85
N GLU A 20 2.32 1.88 -11.91
CA GLU A 20 1.66 0.60 -11.64
C GLU A 20 1.22 0.48 -10.18
N ASP A 21 2.13 0.81 -9.23
CA ASP A 21 1.79 0.84 -7.80
C ASP A 21 0.62 1.80 -7.54
N GLN A 22 0.66 2.97 -8.17
CA GLN A 22 -0.39 3.97 -8.03
C GLN A 22 -1.75 3.46 -8.57
N ALA A 23 -1.75 2.72 -9.69
CA ALA A 23 -2.95 2.14 -10.28
C ALA A 23 -3.55 1.05 -9.38
N VAL A 24 -2.70 0.17 -8.81
CA VAL A 24 -3.16 -0.88 -7.87
C VAL A 24 -3.77 -0.26 -6.62
N PHE A 25 -3.14 0.77 -6.08
CA PHE A 25 -3.67 1.50 -4.93
C PHE A 25 -5.04 2.12 -5.23
N GLN A 26 -5.20 2.76 -6.41
CA GLN A 26 -6.45 3.38 -6.82
C GLN A 26 -7.56 2.35 -7.02
N GLU A 27 -7.27 1.20 -7.64
CA GLU A 27 -8.25 0.13 -7.82
C GLU A 27 -8.70 -0.42 -6.46
N ALA A 28 -7.76 -0.70 -5.56
CA ALA A 28 -8.08 -1.23 -4.24
C ALA A 28 -8.85 -0.26 -3.33
N LEU A 29 -8.65 1.05 -3.49
CA LEU A 29 -9.38 2.09 -2.74
C LEU A 29 -10.62 2.61 -3.48
N LYS A 30 -10.96 2.04 -4.64
CA LYS A 30 -12.14 2.46 -5.41
C LYS A 30 -13.40 2.26 -4.57
N GLY A 31 -14.09 3.37 -4.29
CA GLY A 31 -15.30 3.37 -3.45
C GLY A 31 -15.03 3.31 -1.94
N PHE A 32 -13.76 3.33 -1.50
CA PHE A 32 -13.41 3.46 -0.10
C PHE A 32 -13.72 4.89 0.39
N VAL A 33 -14.35 5.01 1.56
CA VAL A 33 -14.82 6.30 2.12
C VAL A 33 -14.35 6.47 3.57
N GLY A 34 -14.37 7.71 4.07
CA GLY A 34 -13.95 8.05 5.42
C GLY A 34 -12.55 8.64 5.42
N VAL A 35 -11.58 7.95 6.02
CA VAL A 35 -10.19 8.43 6.12
C VAL A 35 -9.56 8.50 4.72
N GLU A 36 -8.93 9.63 4.40
CA GLU A 36 -8.11 9.77 3.20
C GLU A 36 -6.75 9.09 3.43
N TYR A 37 -6.30 8.30 2.46
CA TYR A 37 -4.97 7.67 2.47
C TYR A 37 -4.18 8.13 1.26
N LYS A 38 -3.05 8.80 1.49
CA LYS A 38 -2.13 9.24 0.44
C LYS A 38 -0.82 8.45 0.53
N PRO A 39 -0.56 7.50 -0.38
CA PRO A 39 0.64 6.67 -0.32
C PRO A 39 1.89 7.48 -0.69
N PHE A 40 3.02 7.18 -0.05
CA PHE A 40 4.30 7.83 -0.35
C PHE A 40 5.47 6.85 -0.55
N GLU A 41 5.38 5.65 0.02
CA GLU A 41 6.31 4.54 -0.23
C GLU A 41 5.54 3.22 -0.28
N VAL A 42 6.07 2.24 -0.99
CA VAL A 42 5.50 0.91 -1.11
C VAL A 42 6.58 -0.17 -1.00
N SER A 43 6.21 -1.30 -0.40
CA SER A 43 6.97 -2.55 -0.42
C SER A 43 6.06 -3.63 -0.99
N THR A 44 6.61 -4.52 -1.81
CA THR A 44 5.86 -5.52 -2.57
C THR A 44 6.38 -6.93 -2.28
N GLN A 45 5.52 -7.92 -2.48
CA GLN A 45 5.86 -9.33 -2.30
C GLN A 45 5.11 -10.18 -3.32
N VAL A 46 5.86 -10.97 -4.08
CA VAL A 46 5.31 -11.93 -5.04
C VAL A 46 4.76 -13.15 -4.30
N VAL A 47 3.51 -13.51 -4.60
CA VAL A 47 2.80 -14.71 -4.11
C VAL A 47 2.03 -15.35 -5.28
N ALA A 48 0.89 -16.02 -5.03
CA ALA A 48 -0.08 -16.34 -6.08
C ALA A 48 -0.87 -15.08 -6.52
N GLY A 49 -0.15 -14.06 -6.97
CA GLY A 49 -0.58 -12.67 -7.08
C GLY A 49 0.51 -11.74 -6.54
N MET A 50 0.13 -10.55 -6.09
CA MET A 50 1.05 -9.58 -5.52
C MET A 50 0.48 -8.97 -4.24
N ASN A 51 1.24 -9.03 -3.15
CA ASN A 51 0.96 -8.28 -1.94
C ASN A 51 1.69 -6.94 -1.98
N TYR A 52 1.04 -5.89 -1.47
CA TYR A 52 1.58 -4.54 -1.34
C TYR A 52 1.42 -4.04 0.09
N ARG A 53 2.40 -3.27 0.57
CA ARG A 53 2.38 -2.51 1.82
C ARG A 53 2.65 -1.06 1.49
N TYR A 54 1.62 -0.24 1.45
CA TYR A 54 1.74 1.20 1.24
C TYR A 54 1.87 1.91 2.57
N LYS A 55 2.91 2.71 2.75
CA LYS A 55 2.91 3.73 3.81
C LYS A 55 2.14 4.93 3.31
N CYS A 56 1.14 5.33 4.07
CA CYS A 56 0.20 6.37 3.72
C CYS A 56 0.21 7.46 4.78
N LYS A 57 0.15 8.72 4.34
CA LYS A 57 -0.33 9.81 5.18
C LYS A 57 -1.85 9.70 5.26
N THR A 58 -2.39 9.83 6.46
CA THR A 58 -3.83 9.73 6.71
C THR A 58 -4.41 11.08 7.09
N THR A 59 -5.63 11.35 6.62
CA THR A 59 -6.42 12.51 7.03
C THR A 59 -7.83 12.07 7.37
N VAL A 60 -8.24 12.25 8.62
CA VAL A 60 -9.63 12.04 9.04
C VAL A 60 -10.44 13.31 8.70
N PRO A 61 -11.53 13.20 7.93
CA PRO A 61 -12.28 14.36 7.44
C PRO A 61 -13.23 14.93 8.51
N LEU A 62 -12.66 15.60 9.51
CA LEU A 62 -13.39 16.34 10.55
C LEU A 62 -13.26 17.87 10.32
N PRO A 63 -14.10 18.71 10.94
CA PRO A 63 -13.97 20.18 10.85
C PRO A 63 -12.57 20.67 11.24
N THR A 64 -11.92 19.98 12.17
CA THR A 64 -10.48 20.08 12.42
C THR A 64 -9.87 18.74 12.03
N PRO A 65 -9.17 18.66 10.88
CA PRO A 65 -8.62 17.40 10.40
C PRO A 65 -7.62 16.78 11.38
N ILE A 66 -7.68 15.46 11.52
CA ILE A 66 -6.68 14.70 12.26
C ILE A 66 -5.76 14.04 11.25
N HIS A 67 -4.46 14.30 11.38
CA HIS A 67 -3.43 13.73 10.53
C HIS A 67 -2.71 12.58 11.24
N GLY A 68 -2.27 11.59 10.48
CA GLY A 68 -1.44 10.51 10.98
C GLY A 68 -0.77 9.75 9.85
N GLU A 69 -0.28 8.55 10.17
CA GLU A 69 0.26 7.61 9.20
C GLU A 69 -0.34 6.21 9.41
N ALA A 70 -0.40 5.44 8.34
CA ALA A 70 -0.82 4.06 8.37
C ALA A 70 -0.14 3.25 7.27
N VAL A 71 0.03 1.94 7.53
CA VAL A 71 0.32 0.96 6.49
C VAL A 71 -1.00 0.40 5.96
N VAL A 72 -1.26 0.61 4.68
CA VAL A 72 -2.37 0.00 3.95
C VAL A 72 -1.84 -1.22 3.20
N GLN A 73 -2.34 -2.39 3.54
CA GLN A 73 -2.02 -3.63 2.86
C GLN A 73 -3.06 -3.93 1.78
N ILE A 74 -2.57 -4.25 0.59
CA ILE A 74 -3.40 -4.58 -0.57
C ILE A 74 -2.92 -5.91 -1.15
N PHE A 75 -3.86 -6.73 -1.61
CA PHE A 75 -3.57 -7.89 -2.44
C PHE A 75 -4.14 -7.67 -3.84
N GLN A 76 -3.35 -7.96 -4.86
CA GLN A 76 -3.74 -7.99 -6.25
C GLN A 76 -3.69 -9.44 -6.77
N SER A 77 -4.82 -9.93 -7.28
CA SER A 77 -4.91 -11.24 -7.92
C SER A 77 -4.32 -11.23 -9.33
N LEU A 78 -4.10 -12.42 -9.88
CA LEU A 78 -3.49 -12.61 -11.21
C LEU A 78 -4.34 -12.05 -12.37
N ASP A 79 -5.64 -11.84 -12.15
CA ASP A 79 -6.57 -11.21 -13.10
C ASP A 79 -6.60 -9.66 -13.00
N GLY A 80 -5.80 -9.10 -12.08
CA GLY A 80 -5.65 -7.66 -11.89
C GLY A 80 -6.57 -7.04 -10.85
N SER A 81 -7.54 -7.77 -10.29
CA SER A 81 -8.41 -7.25 -9.23
C SER A 81 -7.59 -6.97 -7.96
N ALA A 82 -7.82 -5.82 -7.31
CA ALA A 82 -7.08 -5.42 -6.12
C ALA A 82 -8.03 -5.03 -4.98
N HIS A 83 -7.69 -5.39 -3.75
CA HIS A 83 -8.48 -5.02 -2.58
C HIS A 83 -7.60 -4.88 -1.33
N ILE A 84 -8.08 -4.05 -0.39
CA ILE A 84 -7.44 -3.85 0.91
C ILE A 84 -7.60 -5.12 1.75
N THR A 85 -6.50 -5.58 2.33
CA THR A 85 -6.47 -6.75 3.24
C THR A 85 -6.27 -6.34 4.70
N SER A 86 -5.62 -5.20 4.96
CA SER A 86 -5.43 -4.65 6.31
C SER A 86 -5.09 -3.17 6.27
N ILE A 87 -5.40 -2.45 7.35
CA ILE A 87 -4.93 -1.08 7.60
C ILE A 87 -4.39 -1.05 9.04
N THR A 88 -3.15 -0.62 9.21
CA THR A 88 -2.49 -0.55 10.53
C THR A 88 -1.90 0.85 10.75
N PRO A 89 -2.38 1.64 11.73
CA PRO A 89 -1.78 2.92 12.09
C PRO A 89 -0.32 2.75 12.55
N ILE A 90 0.54 3.75 12.27
CA ILE A 90 1.96 3.76 12.67
C ILE A 90 2.39 5.10 13.28
#